data_AF-A0A9D7FLQ3-F1
#
_entry.id   AF-A0A9D7FLQ3-F1
#
_cell.length_a   1.000
_cell.length_b   1.000
_cell.length_c   1.000
_cell.angle_alpha   90.00
_cell.angle_beta   90.00
_cell.angle_gamma   90.00
#
_symmetry.space_group_name_H-M   'P 1'
#
loop_
_entity.id
_entity.type
_entity.pdbx_description
1 polymer ?
#
loop_
_entity_poly.entity_id
_entity_poly.type
_entity_poly.pdbx_seq_one_letter_code
_entity_poly.pdbx_strand_id
1 'polypeptide(L)'
;MEETGGLSFIKVKAKRIYKYLLTNTGLQGPFTQDIGYSIAPNDWIWQSCFSPDGRKFAYVMARDSMNILDFDRCTGMFSNEIILAINDSAVGRGVAFSTNSQVMYVSSMLYIYQYNLNSVNIDSTKTIIANFDGFADMTPPFFILHFI
;
A
#
# COMPACT_ATOMS: atom_id res chain seq x y z
N MET A 1 -18.51 23.27 -5.41
CA MET A 1 -17.75 22.90 -4.19
C MET A 1 -16.35 22.64 -4.64
N GLU A 2 -15.44 23.53 -4.29
CA GLU A 2 -14.04 23.50 -4.68
C GLU A 2 -13.39 22.29 -4.00
N GLU A 3 -12.85 21.36 -4.78
CA GLU A 3 -12.04 20.27 -4.24
C GLU A 3 -10.78 20.90 -3.62
N THR A 4 -10.79 21.13 -2.31
CA THR A 4 -9.55 21.32 -1.55
C THR A 4 -8.86 19.97 -1.45
N GLY A 5 -8.30 19.51 -2.58
CA GLY A 5 -7.47 18.32 -2.67
C GLY A 5 -6.15 18.57 -1.95
N GLY A 6 -6.16 18.45 -0.62
CA GLY A 6 -4.97 18.58 0.20
C GLY A 6 -4.05 17.39 -0.01
N LEU A 7 -2.81 17.64 -0.45
CA LEU A 7 -1.76 16.63 -0.48
C LEU A 7 -1.48 16.17 0.96
N SER A 8 -1.64 14.87 1.21
CA SER A 8 -1.43 14.27 2.53
C SER A 8 -0.11 13.50 2.58
N PHE A 9 0.78 13.88 3.49
CA PHE A 9 1.99 13.10 3.81
C PHE A 9 1.71 12.17 4.98
N ILE A 10 2.11 10.92 4.85
CA ILE A 10 1.80 9.86 5.81
C ILE A 10 3.06 9.21 6.32
N LYS A 11 3.17 9.13 7.64
CA LYS A 11 4.13 8.26 8.32
C LYS A 11 3.38 7.35 9.28
N VAL A 12 3.63 6.05 9.20
CA VAL A 12 3.10 5.07 10.15
C VAL A 12 4.20 4.64 11.11
N LYS A 13 3.91 4.63 12.42
CA LYS A 13 4.82 4.11 13.46
C LYS A 13 4.00 3.33 14.48
N ALA A 14 4.32 2.05 14.66
CA ALA A 14 3.49 1.13 15.45
C ALA A 14 2.04 1.18 14.96
N LYS A 15 1.12 1.70 15.78
CA LYS A 15 -0.29 1.88 15.44
C LYS A 15 -0.70 3.32 15.06
N ARG A 16 0.26 4.25 14.98
CA ARG A 16 -0.03 5.67 14.82
C ARG A 16 0.32 6.15 13.42
N ILE A 17 -0.64 6.79 12.77
CA ILE A 17 -0.50 7.53 11.52
C ILE A 17 -0.30 9.01 11.86
N TYR A 18 0.73 9.61 11.27
CA TYR A 18 0.97 11.06 11.26
C TYR A 18 0.56 11.62 9.90
N LYS A 19 -0.22 12.69 9.91
CA LYS A 19 -0.82 13.30 8.73
C LYS A 19 -0.52 14.79 8.69
N TYR A 20 -0.26 15.31 7.51
CA TYR A 20 -0.20 16.74 7.26
C TYR A 20 -1.23 17.10 6.20
N LEU A 21 -1.93 18.22 6.39
CA LEU A 21 -2.89 18.73 5.43
C LEU A 21 -2.29 19.93 4.71
N LEU A 22 -2.13 19.83 3.40
CA LEU A 22 -1.76 20.98 2.58
C LEU A 22 -3.01 21.77 2.19
N THR A 23 -3.03 23.07 2.51
CA THR A 23 -4.12 24.00 2.19
C THR A 23 -3.59 25.23 1.46
N ASN A 24 -4.48 26.10 0.99
CA ASN A 24 -4.08 27.39 0.40
C ASN A 24 -3.37 28.33 1.41
N THR A 25 -3.52 28.10 2.71
CA THR A 25 -2.82 28.84 3.77
C THR A 25 -1.51 28.19 4.20
N GLY A 26 -1.16 27.03 3.62
CA GLY A 26 0.08 26.30 3.91
C GLY A 26 -0.16 24.90 4.48
N LEU A 27 0.94 24.30 4.97
CA LEU A 27 0.95 22.98 5.58
C LEU A 27 0.44 23.04 7.03
N GLN A 28 -0.56 22.24 7.36
CA GLN A 28 -1.15 22.14 8.69
C GLN A 28 -0.87 20.76 9.31
N GLY A 29 -0.72 20.69 10.64
CA GLY A 29 -0.44 19.47 11.38
C GLY A 29 0.86 19.54 12.21
N PRO A 30 1.42 18.38 12.64
CA PRO A 30 0.94 17.03 12.37
C PRO A 30 -0.36 16.70 13.10
N PHE A 31 -1.31 16.11 12.38
CA PHE A 31 -2.45 15.42 12.98
C PHE A 31 -2.07 13.96 13.22
N THR A 32 -2.65 13.36 14.25
CA THR A 32 -2.42 11.95 14.57
C THR A 32 -3.71 11.17 14.52
N GLN A 33 -3.59 9.91 14.12
CA GLN A 33 -4.67 8.95 14.14
C GLN A 33 -4.10 7.61 14.56
N ASP A 34 -4.77 6.92 15.48
CA ASP A 34 -4.45 5.54 15.81
C ASP A 34 -5.29 4.59 14.93
N ILE A 35 -4.67 3.55 14.41
CA ILE A 35 -5.30 2.44 13.67
C ILE A 35 -5.20 1.14 14.47
N GLY A 36 -5.87 0.08 14.00
CA GLY A 36 -5.99 -1.18 14.74
C GLY A 36 -4.70 -1.98 14.76
N TYR A 37 -3.98 -2.01 13.64
CA TYR A 37 -2.73 -2.74 13.50
C TYR A 37 -1.55 -1.97 14.09
N SER A 38 -0.74 -2.68 14.87
CA SER A 38 0.55 -2.17 15.31
C SER A 38 1.66 -2.84 14.53
N ILE A 39 2.43 -2.04 13.79
CA ILE A 39 3.69 -2.49 13.19
C ILE A 39 4.60 -3.02 14.30
N ALA A 40 5.11 -4.24 14.11
CA ALA A 40 6.03 -4.85 15.07
C ALA A 40 7.35 -4.06 15.17
N PRO A 41 8.04 -4.04 16.33
CA PRO A 41 9.24 -3.23 16.53
C PRO A 41 10.38 -3.46 15.52
N ASN A 42 10.44 -4.65 14.91
CA ASN A 42 11.44 -5.05 13.92
C ASN A 42 10.82 -5.32 12.54
N ASP A 43 9.77 -4.57 12.22
CA ASP A 43 9.11 -4.56 10.92
C ASP A 43 8.97 -3.12 10.40
N TRP A 44 8.85 -2.99 9.10
CA TRP A 44 9.01 -1.75 8.35
C TRP A 44 8.16 -1.83 7.08
N ILE A 45 7.63 -0.68 6.70
CA ILE A 45 6.89 -0.52 5.44
C ILE A 45 7.91 -0.39 4.31
N TRP A 46 7.79 -1.23 3.28
CA TRP A 46 8.62 -1.13 2.07
C TRP A 46 8.05 -0.11 1.11
N GLN A 47 6.88 -0.43 0.57
CA GLN A 47 6.17 0.41 -0.38
C GLN A 47 4.76 0.67 0.10
N SER A 48 4.25 1.82 -0.33
CA SER A 48 2.88 2.21 -0.10
C SER A 48 2.38 3.01 -1.29
N CYS A 49 1.09 2.96 -1.54
CA CYS A 49 0.47 3.76 -2.59
C CYS A 49 -1.01 4.02 -2.25
N PHE A 50 -1.54 5.07 -2.87
CA PHE A 50 -2.97 5.32 -2.92
C PHE A 50 -3.57 4.68 -4.18
N SER A 51 -4.82 4.28 -4.09
CA SER A 51 -5.60 3.94 -5.28
C SER A 51 -5.78 5.18 -6.17
N PRO A 52 -5.85 5.04 -7.51
CA PRO A 52 -6.08 6.16 -8.42
C PRO A 52 -7.35 6.96 -8.11
N ASP A 53 -8.40 6.31 -7.61
CA ASP A 53 -9.60 7.00 -7.16
C ASP A 53 -9.44 7.69 -5.79
N GLY A 54 -8.31 7.54 -5.11
CA GLY A 54 -8.01 8.15 -3.82
C GLY A 54 -8.91 7.68 -2.68
N ARG A 55 -9.55 6.51 -2.79
CA ARG A 55 -10.42 5.95 -1.75
C ARG A 55 -9.74 4.91 -0.88
N LYS A 56 -8.58 4.41 -1.29
CA LYS A 56 -7.83 3.38 -0.56
C LYS A 56 -6.36 3.75 -0.46
N PHE A 57 -5.75 3.35 0.65
CA PHE A 57 -4.31 3.39 0.88
C PHE A 57 -3.84 1.98 1.22
N ALA A 58 -2.80 1.53 0.57
CA ALA A 58 -2.20 0.23 0.87
C ALA A 58 -0.71 0.37 1.13
N TYR A 59 -0.20 -0.49 2.01
CA TYR A 59 1.23 -0.63 2.25
C TYR A 59 1.61 -2.08 2.52
N VAL A 60 2.82 -2.44 2.09
CA VAL A 60 3.42 -3.76 2.29
C VAL A 60 4.47 -3.69 3.38
N MET A 61 4.41 -4.66 4.29
CA MET A 61 5.40 -4.88 5.33
C MET A 61 6.53 -5.76 4.79
N ALA A 62 7.70 -5.73 5.43
CA ALA A 62 8.83 -6.54 4.98
C ALA A 62 8.74 -8.01 5.30
N ARG A 63 8.05 -8.36 6.37
CA ARG A 63 8.03 -9.74 6.84
C ARG A 63 7.08 -10.56 5.99
N ASP A 64 5.77 -10.33 6.07
CA ASP A 64 4.85 -11.04 5.16
C ASP A 64 3.39 -10.54 5.14
N SER A 65 3.14 -9.33 5.63
CA SER A 65 1.79 -8.77 5.66
C SER A 65 1.68 -7.56 4.76
N MET A 66 0.44 -7.25 4.43
CA MET A 66 0.07 -5.94 3.93
C MET A 66 -1.23 -5.48 4.52
N ASN A 67 -1.42 -4.18 4.44
CA ASN A 67 -2.58 -3.53 4.98
C ASN A 67 -3.24 -2.72 3.87
N ILE A 68 -4.56 -2.75 3.86
CA ILE A 68 -5.41 -1.91 3.03
C ILE A 68 -6.29 -1.11 3.99
N LEU A 69 -6.38 0.19 3.79
CA LEU A 69 -7.25 1.07 4.55
C LEU A 69 -8.12 1.86 3.57
N ASP A 70 -9.37 2.09 3.96
CA ASP A 70 -10.19 3.10 3.30
C ASP A 70 -9.71 4.48 3.71
N PHE A 71 -9.66 5.41 2.75
CA PHE A 71 -9.23 6.79 2.92
C PHE A 71 -10.34 7.74 2.49
N ASP A 72 -10.77 8.59 3.41
CA ASP A 72 -11.68 9.69 3.13
C ASP A 72 -10.87 10.94 2.79
N ARG A 73 -10.88 11.34 1.52
CA ARG A 73 -10.17 12.52 1.02
C ARG A 73 -10.68 13.84 1.60
N CYS A 74 -11.94 13.89 2.05
CA CYS A 74 -12.55 15.12 2.57
C CYS A 74 -12.09 15.38 4.01
N THR A 75 -11.96 14.32 4.80
CA THR A 75 -11.58 14.42 6.22
C THR A 75 -10.11 14.06 6.47
N GLY A 76 -9.45 13.44 5.50
CA GLY A 76 -8.10 12.88 5.65
C GLY A 76 -8.07 11.70 6.63
N MET A 77 -9.17 11.00 6.85
CA MET A 77 -9.28 9.90 7.83
C MET A 77 -9.09 8.53 7.20
N PHE A 78 -8.37 7.66 7.90
CA PHE A 78 -8.25 6.25 7.56
C PHE A 78 -9.31 5.42 8.30
N SER A 79 -9.77 4.34 7.71
CA SER A 79 -10.72 3.43 8.37
C SER A 79 -10.67 2.04 7.74
N ASN A 80 -11.42 1.11 8.32
CA ASN A 80 -11.65 -0.23 7.75
C ASN A 80 -10.34 -0.94 7.34
N GLU A 81 -9.47 -1.13 8.33
CA GLU A 81 -8.18 -1.76 8.09
C GLU A 81 -8.35 -3.26 7.82
N ILE A 82 -7.86 -3.69 6.66
CA ILE A 82 -7.83 -5.09 6.22
C ILE A 82 -6.37 -5.52 6.16
N ILE A 83 -6.02 -6.60 6.86
CA ILE A 83 -4.68 -7.19 6.84
C ILE A 83 -4.73 -8.46 6.01
N LEU A 84 -3.88 -8.55 4.99
CA LEU A 84 -3.75 -9.72 4.14
C LEU A 84 -2.40 -10.39 4.39
N ALA A 85 -2.41 -11.72 4.44
CA ALA A 85 -1.20 -12.52 4.57
C ALA A 85 -0.71 -12.92 3.17
N ILE A 86 0.52 -12.56 2.83
CA ILE A 86 1.05 -12.90 1.52
C ILE A 86 1.54 -14.36 1.52
N ASN A 87 1.97 -14.91 2.65
CA ASN A 87 2.36 -16.33 2.79
C ASN A 87 3.39 -16.74 1.73
N ASP A 88 4.44 -15.95 1.61
CA ASP A 88 5.50 -16.13 0.62
C ASP A 88 6.85 -15.86 1.27
N SER A 89 7.77 -16.82 1.18
CA SER A 89 9.10 -16.68 1.79
C SER A 89 10.01 -15.68 1.06
N ALA A 90 9.64 -15.23 -0.14
CA ALA A 90 10.40 -14.24 -0.89
C ALA A 90 10.22 -12.81 -0.33
N VAL A 91 11.35 -12.15 -0.12
CA VAL A 91 11.42 -10.73 0.30
C VAL A 91 11.20 -9.79 -0.88
N GLY A 92 11.25 -8.48 -0.63
CA GLY A 92 11.19 -7.45 -1.67
C GLY A 92 9.79 -7.27 -2.22
N ARG A 93 9.00 -6.42 -1.55
CA ARG A 93 7.59 -6.26 -1.90
C ARG A 93 7.27 -4.87 -2.39
N GLY A 94 6.56 -4.82 -3.51
CA GLY A 94 5.91 -3.63 -4.02
C GLY A 94 4.40 -3.76 -3.94
N VAL A 95 3.72 -2.62 -4.01
CA VAL A 95 2.26 -2.56 -4.08
C VAL A 95 1.84 -1.52 -5.10
N ALA A 96 0.86 -1.85 -5.92
CA ALA A 96 0.28 -0.95 -6.90
C ALA A 96 -1.21 -1.23 -7.09
N PHE A 97 -1.98 -0.19 -7.39
CA PHE A 97 -3.37 -0.33 -7.79
C PHE A 97 -3.50 -0.27 -9.31
N SER A 98 -4.45 -1.05 -9.84
CA SER A 98 -4.94 -0.88 -11.21
C SER A 98 -5.51 0.52 -11.43
N THR A 99 -5.48 0.99 -12.67
CA THR A 99 -5.95 2.33 -13.06
C THR A 99 -7.42 2.59 -12.72
N ASN A 100 -8.25 1.56 -12.73
CA ASN A 100 -9.67 1.65 -12.35
C ASN A 100 -9.94 1.41 -10.86
N SER A 101 -8.89 1.22 -10.04
CA SER A 101 -8.97 1.00 -8.58
C SER A 101 -9.74 -0.25 -8.13
N GLN A 102 -9.98 -1.23 -9.03
CA GLN A 102 -10.72 -2.46 -8.69
C GLN A 102 -9.82 -3.64 -8.36
N VAL A 103 -8.57 -3.57 -8.80
CA VAL A 103 -7.56 -4.61 -8.62
C VAL A 103 -6.32 -4.02 -7.95
N MET A 104 -5.70 -4.81 -7.07
CA MET A 104 -4.41 -4.49 -6.46
C MET A 104 -3.38 -5.54 -6.83
N TYR A 105 -2.16 -5.08 -7.10
CA TYR A 105 -1.00 -5.90 -7.44
C TYR A 105 0.05 -5.80 -6.34
N VAL A 106 0.69 -6.93 -6.10
CA VAL A 106 1.66 -7.08 -5.02
C VAL A 106 2.78 -7.93 -5.56
N SER A 107 4.00 -7.41 -5.54
CA SER A 107 5.16 -8.18 -5.94
C SER A 107 5.87 -8.81 -4.74
N SER A 108 6.56 -9.90 -5.02
CA SER A 108 7.70 -10.41 -4.28
C SER A 108 8.87 -10.55 -5.24
N MET A 109 10.04 -10.97 -4.75
CA MET A 109 11.13 -11.36 -5.65
C MET A 109 10.82 -12.60 -6.52
N LEU A 110 9.78 -13.37 -6.22
CA LEU A 110 9.44 -14.59 -6.96
C LEU A 110 8.13 -14.51 -7.74
N TYR A 111 7.17 -13.72 -7.28
CA TYR A 111 5.82 -13.72 -7.83
C TYR A 111 5.22 -12.33 -7.90
N ILE A 112 4.30 -12.15 -8.85
CA ILE A 112 3.34 -11.04 -8.81
C ILE A 112 1.97 -11.63 -8.48
N TYR A 113 1.38 -11.10 -7.42
CA TYR A 113 0.03 -11.43 -6.97
C TYR A 113 -0.96 -10.37 -7.39
N GLN A 114 -2.19 -10.81 -7.64
CA GLN A 114 -3.34 -9.99 -7.93
C GLN A 114 -4.46 -10.25 -6.92
N TYR A 115 -5.14 -9.18 -6.48
CA TYR A 115 -6.29 -9.22 -5.58
C TYR A 115 -7.44 -8.39 -6.15
N ASN A 116 -8.68 -8.90 -6.05
CA ASN A 116 -9.89 -8.17 -6.42
C ASN A 116 -10.45 -7.42 -5.21
N LEU A 117 -10.45 -6.09 -5.28
CA LEU A 117 -10.84 -5.20 -4.19
C LEU A 117 -12.36 -5.03 -4.03
N ASN A 118 -13.15 -5.53 -4.99
CA ASN A 118 -14.61 -5.53 -4.91
C ASN A 118 -15.14 -6.78 -4.18
N SER A 119 -14.27 -7.73 -3.85
CA SER A 119 -14.67 -8.92 -3.11
C SER A 119 -14.90 -8.61 -1.63
N VAL A 120 -15.91 -9.25 -1.03
CA VAL A 120 -16.15 -9.20 0.42
C VAL A 120 -14.97 -9.82 1.18
N ASN A 121 -14.41 -10.90 0.65
CA ASN A 121 -13.17 -11.49 1.15
C ASN A 121 -12.07 -11.27 0.10
N ILE A 122 -11.25 -10.23 0.30
CA ILE A 122 -10.18 -9.87 -0.64
C ILE A 122 -9.10 -10.95 -0.64
N ASP A 123 -8.75 -11.50 0.53
CA ASP A 123 -7.68 -12.49 0.71
C ASP A 123 -7.92 -13.74 -0.17
N SER A 124 -9.17 -14.21 -0.23
CA SER A 124 -9.55 -15.38 -1.02
C SER A 124 -9.44 -15.19 -2.54
N THR A 125 -9.19 -13.96 -3.01
CA THR A 125 -9.05 -13.66 -4.45
C THR A 125 -7.61 -13.67 -4.93
N LYS A 126 -6.65 -13.90 -4.02
CA LYS A 126 -5.22 -13.93 -4.30
C LYS A 126 -4.93 -14.89 -5.46
N THR A 127 -4.38 -14.35 -6.54
CA THR A 127 -3.97 -15.12 -7.72
C THR A 127 -2.53 -14.77 -8.09
N ILE A 128 -1.70 -15.75 -8.45
CA ILE A 128 -0.39 -15.50 -9.05
C ILE A 128 -0.60 -15.19 -10.52
N ILE A 129 -0.10 -14.04 -10.98
CA ILE A 129 -0.24 -13.59 -12.37
C ILE A 129 1.08 -13.51 -13.13
N ALA A 130 2.21 -13.61 -12.43
CA ALA A 130 3.53 -13.71 -13.05
C ALA A 130 4.53 -14.37 -12.10
N ASN A 131 5.53 -15.04 -12.66
CA ASN A 131 6.61 -15.72 -11.95
C ASN A 131 7.96 -15.14 -12.37
N PHE A 132 8.89 -15.02 -11.43
CA PHE A 132 10.27 -14.63 -11.73
C PHE A 132 10.90 -15.67 -12.65
N ASP A 133 11.46 -15.21 -13.77
CA ASP A 133 11.97 -16.10 -14.83
C ASP A 133 13.48 -16.43 -14.68
N GLY A 134 14.14 -15.87 -13.66
CA GLY A 134 15.57 -16.03 -13.43
C GLY A 134 16.44 -14.90 -14.00
N PHE A 135 15.87 -13.96 -14.74
CA PHE A 135 16.58 -12.86 -15.38
C PHE A 135 16.37 -11.53 -14.65
N ALA A 136 17.44 -10.75 -14.57
CA ALA A 136 17.41 -9.43 -13.96
C ALA A 136 18.30 -8.46 -14.73
N ASP A 137 17.82 -7.23 -14.89
CA ASP A 137 18.68 -6.13 -15.35
C ASP A 137 19.49 -5.63 -14.15
N MET A 138 20.78 -5.96 -14.17
CA MET A 138 21.73 -5.63 -13.11
C MET A 138 22.40 -4.25 -13.29
N THR A 139 22.04 -3.52 -14.33
CA THR A 139 22.67 -2.23 -14.66
C THR A 139 22.00 -1.07 -13.93
N PRO A 140 22.77 -0.20 -13.24
CA PRO A 140 22.25 1.01 -12.61
C PRO A 140 21.44 1.90 -13.58
N PRO A 141 20.45 2.68 -13.09
CA PRO A 141 20.20 3.00 -11.67
C PRO A 141 19.22 2.06 -10.94
N PHE A 142 18.65 1.06 -11.61
CA PHE A 142 17.62 0.21 -11.01
C PHE A 142 17.95 -1.27 -11.19
N PHE A 143 17.78 -2.03 -10.12
CA PHE A 143 17.73 -3.49 -10.17
C PHE A 143 16.29 -3.91 -10.50
N ILE A 144 16.09 -4.55 -11.65
CA ILE A 144 14.77 -4.94 -12.14
C ILE A 144 14.74 -6.45 -12.36
N LEU A 145 13.78 -7.11 -11.74
CA LEU A 145 13.50 -8.54 -11.94
C LEU A 145 12.51 -8.70 -13.09
N HIS A 146 12.75 -9.68 -13.95
CA HIS A 146 11.84 -10.01 -15.06
C HIS A 146 10.84 -11.08 -14.62
N PHE A 147 9.59 -10.95 -15.08
CA PHE A 147 8.51 -11.86 -14.73
C PHE A 147 7.73 -12.27 -15.97
N ILE A 148 7.28 -13.53 -16.01
CA ILE A 148 6.50 -14.14 -17.09
C ILE A 148 5.19 -14.75 -16.61
#